data_AF-A0ABD5SD57-F1
#
_entry.id   AF-A0ABD5SD57-F1
#
_cell.length_a   1.000
_cell.length_b   1.000
_cell.length_c   1.000
_cell.angle_alpha   90.00
_cell.angle_beta   90.00
_cell.angle_gamma   90.00
#
_symmetry.space_group_name_H-M   'P 1'
#
loop_
_entity.id
_entity.type
_entity.pdbx_description
1 polymer ?
#
loop_
_entity_poly.entity_id
_entity_poly.type
_entity_poly.pdbx_seq_one_letter_code
_entity_poly.pdbx_strand_id
1 'polypeptide(L)'
;MTRTDAHPPAERGRVRTDGSGGNATGGDSGATDDVWTGGNREDRSARARREPMTVYPLRDRRYLVDTAGGTYVVGLDTGTCSCPDHEIRGSRCKHLRRVAMGVTEGELPAPDERVGVCAVCGVETFVPLTAAGPQLCGRHGFARGD
;
A
#
# COMPACT_ATOMS: atom_id res chain seq x y z
N MET A 1 -6.35 23.90 -45.94
CA MET A 1 -6.11 22.57 -46.56
C MET A 1 -5.17 21.83 -45.61
N THR A 2 -5.49 20.71 -44.98
CA THR A 2 -6.73 19.89 -44.90
C THR A 2 -6.89 19.39 -43.47
N ARG A 3 -8.13 19.09 -43.04
CA ARG A 3 -8.37 18.37 -41.77
C ARG A 3 -7.95 16.91 -41.91
N THR A 4 -7.60 16.26 -40.80
CA THR A 4 -7.56 14.80 -40.71
C THR A 4 -8.49 14.39 -39.58
N ASP A 5 -9.58 13.76 -39.94
CA ASP A 5 -10.70 13.43 -39.06
C ASP A 5 -10.45 12.17 -38.22
N ALA A 6 -11.13 12.11 -37.07
CA ALA A 6 -11.13 10.95 -36.17
C ALA A 6 -11.90 9.77 -36.78
N HIS A 7 -11.51 8.53 -36.42
CA HIS A 7 -12.23 7.31 -36.81
C HIS A 7 -13.02 6.73 -35.63
N PRO A 8 -14.33 6.44 -35.79
CA PRO A 8 -15.19 5.82 -34.76
C PRO A 8 -15.06 4.27 -34.71
N PRO A 9 -15.65 3.58 -33.72
CA PRO A 9 -15.31 2.20 -33.39
C PRO A 9 -16.10 1.13 -34.18
N ALA A 10 -15.60 -0.11 -34.14
CA ALA A 10 -16.28 -1.30 -34.65
C ALA A 10 -16.83 -2.17 -33.51
N GLU A 11 -17.97 -2.83 -33.76
CA GLU A 11 -18.73 -3.61 -32.78
C GLU A 11 -19.19 -4.98 -33.36
N ARG A 12 -19.51 -5.93 -32.46
CA ARG A 12 -20.27 -7.21 -32.65
C ARG A 12 -19.49 -8.51 -32.94
N GLY A 13 -19.88 -9.58 -32.23
CA GLY A 13 -19.50 -10.97 -32.52
C GLY A 13 -20.10 -11.98 -31.53
N ARG A 14 -20.54 -13.16 -32.01
CA ARG A 14 -21.26 -14.25 -31.27
C ARG A 14 -20.94 -15.61 -31.95
N VAL A 15 -21.33 -16.81 -31.49
CA VAL A 15 -22.35 -17.23 -30.49
C VAL A 15 -22.01 -18.62 -29.88
N ARG A 16 -22.76 -19.04 -28.84
CA ARG A 16 -23.03 -20.42 -28.31
C ARG A 16 -22.28 -21.64 -28.93
N THR A 17 -21.99 -22.61 -28.06
CA THR A 17 -22.53 -23.99 -28.18
C THR A 17 -22.78 -24.61 -26.79
N ASP A 18 -23.81 -25.47 -26.72
CA ASP A 18 -24.14 -26.33 -25.58
C ASP A 18 -23.49 -27.72 -25.74
N GLY A 19 -23.26 -28.46 -24.65
CA GLY A 19 -22.60 -29.78 -24.71
C GLY A 19 -22.83 -30.64 -23.46
N SER A 20 -23.93 -31.39 -23.43
CA SER A 20 -24.27 -32.32 -22.34
C SER A 20 -23.58 -33.68 -22.50
N GLY A 21 -23.13 -34.26 -21.39
CA GLY A 21 -22.69 -35.65 -21.29
C GLY A 21 -22.63 -36.07 -19.82
N GLY A 22 -23.57 -36.90 -19.37
CA GLY A 22 -23.65 -37.34 -17.98
C GLY A 22 -23.33 -38.83 -17.81
N ASN A 23 -23.31 -39.28 -16.55
CA ASN A 23 -23.69 -40.65 -16.22
C ASN A 23 -24.31 -40.70 -14.81
N ALA A 24 -25.14 -41.70 -14.55
CA ALA A 24 -25.81 -41.92 -13.28
C ALA A 24 -25.38 -43.25 -12.67
N THR A 25 -25.36 -43.35 -11.34
CA THR A 25 -25.62 -44.61 -10.62
C THR A 25 -26.12 -44.34 -9.21
N GLY A 26 -26.95 -45.27 -8.71
CA GLY A 26 -27.67 -45.17 -7.44
C GLY A 26 -26.81 -45.03 -6.18
N GLY A 27 -27.44 -44.59 -5.10
CA GLY A 27 -26.84 -44.49 -3.78
C GLY A 27 -27.47 -45.43 -2.75
N ASP A 28 -27.17 -45.20 -1.49
CA ASP A 28 -27.79 -45.83 -0.33
C ASP A 28 -27.91 -44.84 0.86
N SER A 29 -28.71 -45.23 1.85
CA SER A 29 -29.08 -44.38 2.99
C SER A 29 -28.17 -44.64 4.18
N GLY A 30 -27.53 -43.59 4.71
CA GLY A 30 -26.73 -43.66 5.94
C GLY A 30 -26.67 -42.30 6.64
N ALA A 31 -27.02 -42.27 7.93
CA ALA A 31 -27.11 -41.05 8.72
C ALA A 31 -25.75 -40.36 8.92
N THR A 32 -25.77 -39.02 8.98
CA THR A 32 -25.37 -38.29 10.20
C THR A 32 -25.80 -36.84 10.12
N ASP A 33 -26.20 -36.31 11.26
CA ASP A 33 -26.61 -34.93 11.46
C ASP A 33 -25.43 -33.94 11.40
N ASP A 34 -25.75 -32.64 11.45
CA ASP A 34 -24.81 -31.52 11.65
C ASP A 34 -23.78 -31.23 10.54
N VAL A 35 -24.27 -30.72 9.40
CA VAL A 35 -23.46 -29.92 8.47
C VAL A 35 -23.10 -28.57 9.12
N TRP A 36 -22.12 -28.57 10.03
CA TRP A 36 -21.51 -27.35 10.51
C TRP A 36 -20.73 -26.69 9.37
N THR A 37 -21.15 -25.47 9.00
CA THR A 37 -20.51 -24.61 8.01
C THR A 37 -18.99 -24.53 8.16
N GLY A 38 -18.26 -25.30 7.33
CA GLY A 38 -16.79 -25.38 7.32
C GLY A 38 -16.05 -24.13 6.82
N GLY A 39 -16.68 -22.95 6.81
CA GLY A 39 -16.07 -21.68 6.40
C GLY A 39 -15.51 -20.89 7.58
N ASN A 40 -14.45 -21.38 8.25
CA ASN A 40 -13.89 -20.70 9.43
C ASN A 40 -12.38 -20.94 9.71
N ARG A 41 -11.55 -21.24 8.70
CA ARG A 41 -10.08 -21.20 8.86
C ARG A 41 -9.38 -20.30 7.84
N GLU A 42 -9.85 -20.28 6.60
CA GLU A 42 -9.32 -19.45 5.52
C GLU A 42 -9.66 -17.96 5.75
N ASP A 43 -10.89 -17.66 6.17
CA ASP A 43 -11.37 -16.28 6.39
C ASP A 43 -10.59 -15.56 7.51
N ARG A 44 -10.41 -16.21 8.66
CA ARG A 44 -9.66 -15.65 9.80
C ARG A 44 -8.18 -15.43 9.45
N SER A 45 -7.60 -16.35 8.67
CA SER A 45 -6.19 -16.28 8.24
C SER A 45 -5.96 -15.22 7.14
N ALA A 46 -6.96 -14.97 6.28
CA ALA A 46 -6.92 -13.89 5.30
C ALA A 46 -7.04 -12.51 5.94
N ARG A 47 -7.83 -12.40 7.02
CA ARG A 47 -8.01 -11.16 7.79
C ARG A 47 -6.74 -10.76 8.57
N ALA A 48 -6.02 -11.73 9.13
CA ALA A 48 -4.78 -11.49 9.90
C ALA A 48 -3.58 -11.05 9.05
N ARG A 49 -3.55 -11.37 7.74
CA ARG A 49 -2.48 -10.93 6.81
C ARG A 49 -2.65 -9.49 6.31
N ARG A 50 -3.65 -8.78 6.84
CA ARG A 50 -4.16 -7.52 6.28
C ARG A 50 -4.52 -6.52 7.39
N GLU A 51 -3.65 -6.35 8.37
CA GLU A 51 -3.62 -5.14 9.18
C GLU A 51 -2.79 -4.08 8.43
N PRO A 52 -3.41 -3.13 7.69
CA PRO A 52 -2.66 -2.02 7.12
C PRO A 52 -2.07 -1.19 8.27
N MET A 53 -0.75 -1.01 8.24
CA MET A 53 -0.08 0.02 9.02
C MET A 53 0.08 1.23 8.11
N THR A 54 -0.81 2.21 8.24
CA THR A 54 -0.72 3.44 7.44
C THR A 54 0.27 4.38 8.10
N VAL A 55 1.29 4.81 7.36
CA VAL A 55 2.33 5.68 7.88
C VAL A 55 2.19 7.07 7.28
N TYR A 56 2.09 8.09 8.13
CA TYR A 56 2.02 9.49 7.74
C TYR A 56 3.26 10.24 8.24
N PRO A 57 4.07 10.86 7.35
CA PRO A 57 5.19 11.69 7.78
C PRO A 57 4.69 13.00 8.40
N LEU A 58 5.22 13.35 9.57
CA LEU A 58 4.96 14.62 10.26
C LEU A 58 6.05 15.65 9.89
N ARG A 59 5.73 16.93 10.05
CA ARG A 59 6.65 18.05 9.72
C ARG A 59 7.85 18.19 10.67
N ASP A 60 7.88 17.40 11.73
CA ASP A 60 8.83 17.47 12.85
C ASP A 60 9.80 16.27 12.87
N ARG A 61 10.04 15.65 11.70
CA ARG A 61 10.94 14.49 11.49
C ARG A 61 10.46 13.20 12.18
N ARG A 62 9.19 13.14 12.57
CA ARG A 62 8.53 11.96 13.14
C ARG A 62 7.52 11.35 12.16
N TYR A 63 7.08 10.14 12.45
CA TYR A 63 6.12 9.39 11.63
C TYR A 63 4.96 8.94 12.51
N LEU A 64 3.74 9.24 12.09
CA LEU A 64 2.53 8.70 12.68
C LEU A 64 2.25 7.34 12.06
N VAL A 65 2.23 6.27 12.85
CA VAL A 65 1.90 4.92 12.41
C VAL A 65 0.52 4.58 12.95
N ASP A 66 -0.48 4.60 12.07
CA ASP A 66 -1.83 4.18 12.40
C ASP A 66 -2.01 2.68 12.18
N THR A 67 -2.59 2.00 13.17
CA THR A 67 -2.74 0.54 13.19
C THR A 67 -4.07 0.14 13.81
N ALA A 68 -4.52 -1.09 13.60
CA ALA A 68 -5.70 -1.64 14.27
C ALA A 68 -5.60 -1.63 15.81
N GLY A 69 -4.38 -1.57 16.37
CA GLY A 69 -4.12 -1.43 17.80
C GLY A 69 -3.95 0.01 18.27
N GLY A 70 -4.33 1.00 17.46
CA GLY A 70 -4.19 2.43 17.75
C GLY A 70 -3.05 3.11 16.98
N THR A 71 -2.93 4.41 17.21
CA THR A 71 -2.04 5.32 16.50
C THR A 71 -0.82 5.66 17.35
N TYR A 72 0.39 5.51 16.77
CA TYR A 72 1.66 5.65 17.48
C TYR A 72 2.60 6.64 16.80
N VAL A 73 3.41 7.37 17.57
CA VAL A 73 4.44 8.27 17.04
C VAL A 73 5.79 7.55 17.05
N VAL A 74 6.50 7.61 15.92
CA VAL A 74 7.83 7.02 15.71
C VAL A 74 8.83 8.13 15.38
N GLY A 75 9.90 8.24 16.16
CA GLY A 75 11.08 9.03 15.80
C GLY A 75 12.13 8.11 15.21
N LEU A 76 12.37 8.19 13.90
CA LEU A 76 13.37 7.33 13.25
C LEU A 76 14.80 7.75 13.62
N ASP A 77 15.06 9.07 13.65
CA ASP A 77 16.33 9.68 14.09
C ASP A 77 16.71 9.28 15.52
N THR A 78 15.74 9.28 16.43
CA THR A 78 15.93 8.93 17.85
C THR A 78 15.81 7.42 18.13
N GLY A 79 15.38 6.63 17.14
CA GLY A 79 15.08 5.20 17.31
C GLY A 79 13.92 4.91 18.28
N THR A 80 13.06 5.89 18.57
CA THR A 80 12.00 5.80 19.59
C THR A 80 10.61 5.57 19.01
N CYS A 81 9.72 4.92 19.77
CA CYS A 81 8.31 4.80 19.43
C CYS A 81 7.42 4.85 20.68
N SER A 82 6.32 5.60 20.62
CA SER A 82 5.33 5.75 21.72
C SER A 82 4.40 4.53 21.87
N CYS A 83 4.85 3.33 21.50
CA CYS A 83 4.05 2.10 21.61
C CYS A 83 4.47 1.30 22.84
N PRO A 84 3.54 0.61 23.53
CA PRO A 84 3.84 -0.14 24.74
C PRO A 84 4.99 -1.15 24.59
N ASP A 85 5.11 -1.83 23.43
CA ASP A 85 6.23 -2.75 23.16
C ASP A 85 7.62 -2.09 23.24
N HIS A 86 7.71 -0.81 22.91
CA HIS A 86 8.96 -0.06 22.95
C HIS A 86 9.17 0.60 24.32
N GLU A 87 8.13 1.19 24.90
CA GLU A 87 8.19 1.79 26.24
C GLU A 87 8.48 0.76 27.35
N ILE A 88 7.95 -0.46 27.23
CA ILE A 88 8.12 -1.52 28.23
C ILE A 88 9.39 -2.35 28.00
N ARG A 89 9.78 -2.60 26.73
CA ARG A 89 10.90 -3.52 26.40
C ARG A 89 12.14 -2.85 25.80
N GLY A 90 12.12 -1.53 25.52
CA GLY A 90 13.21 -0.79 24.88
C GLY A 90 13.62 -1.27 23.49
N SER A 91 12.84 -2.17 22.88
CA SER A 91 13.26 -2.94 21.69
C SER A 91 12.78 -2.30 20.38
N ARG A 92 13.41 -2.66 19.25
CA ARG A 92 12.97 -2.22 17.90
C ARG A 92 11.61 -2.85 17.56
N CYS A 93 10.54 -2.13 17.87
CA CYS A 93 9.15 -2.56 17.69
C CYS A 93 8.74 -2.69 16.20
N LYS A 94 7.55 -3.25 15.95
CA LYS A 94 7.01 -3.42 14.60
C LYS A 94 6.88 -2.10 13.84
N HIS A 95 6.52 -1.01 14.53
CA HIS A 95 6.34 0.33 13.95
C HIS A 95 7.67 0.92 13.46
N LEU A 96 8.72 0.87 14.28
CA LEU A 96 10.08 1.29 13.91
C LEU A 96 10.59 0.54 12.67
N ARG A 97 10.31 -0.77 12.56
CA ARG A 97 10.69 -1.56 11.38
C ARG A 97 9.93 -1.14 10.13
N ARG A 98 8.60 -0.97 10.19
CA ARG A 98 7.80 -0.54 9.03
C ARG A 98 8.20 0.85 8.53
N VAL A 99 8.45 1.80 9.43
CA VAL A 99 8.93 3.14 9.07
C VAL A 99 10.31 3.07 8.43
N ALA A 100 11.26 2.33 9.03
CA ALA A 100 12.60 2.16 8.47
C ALA A 100 12.58 1.52 7.08
N MET A 101 11.72 0.51 6.86
CA MET A 101 11.52 -0.13 5.55
C MET A 101 10.96 0.88 4.53
N GLY A 102 9.85 1.55 4.84
CA GLY A 102 9.23 2.51 3.91
C GLY A 102 10.15 3.68 3.54
N VAL A 103 11.01 4.15 4.44
CA VAL A 103 12.05 5.15 4.12
C VAL A 103 13.15 4.54 3.23
N THR A 104 13.60 3.32 3.52
CA THR A 104 14.64 2.64 2.71
C THR A 104 14.14 2.29 1.29
N GLU A 105 12.86 1.99 1.15
CA GLU A 105 12.18 1.65 -0.11
C GLU A 105 11.79 2.89 -0.93
N GLY A 106 11.89 4.10 -0.36
CA GLY A 106 11.41 5.33 -0.99
C GLY A 106 9.88 5.45 -1.06
N GLU A 107 9.15 4.75 -0.20
CA GLU A 107 7.71 4.96 0.02
C GLU A 107 7.45 6.18 0.94
N LEU A 108 8.41 6.53 1.79
CA LEU A 108 8.33 7.61 2.78
C LEU A 108 9.54 8.55 2.64
N PRO A 109 9.36 9.87 2.87
CA PRO A 109 10.49 10.80 2.92
C PRO A 109 11.43 10.44 4.07
N ALA A 110 12.74 10.65 3.87
CA ALA A 110 13.72 10.54 4.96
C ALA A 110 13.46 11.60 6.06
N PRO A 111 14.02 11.43 7.27
CA PRO A 111 13.75 12.36 8.38
C PRO A 111 14.22 13.80 8.14
N ASP A 112 15.20 13.99 7.27
CA ASP A 112 15.70 15.29 6.80
C ASP A 112 15.07 15.75 5.48
N GLU A 113 14.05 15.04 4.99
CA GLU A 113 13.28 15.36 3.79
C GLU A 113 11.80 15.67 4.10
N ARG A 114 11.08 16.12 3.08
CA ARG A 114 9.63 16.29 3.08
C ARG A 114 9.06 15.97 1.71
N VAL A 115 7.77 15.66 1.64
CA VAL A 115 7.03 15.63 0.37
C VAL A 115 6.94 17.07 -0.18
N GLY A 116 7.46 17.26 -1.38
CA GLY A 116 7.29 18.44 -2.22
C GLY A 116 6.62 18.07 -3.54
N VAL A 117 6.31 19.08 -4.36
CA VAL A 117 5.77 18.90 -5.71
C VAL A 117 6.71 19.53 -6.73
N CYS A 118 6.92 18.86 -7.85
CA CYS A 118 7.74 19.40 -8.93
C CYS A 118 7.05 20.63 -9.56
N ALA A 119 7.73 21.78 -9.55
CA ALA A 119 7.24 23.04 -10.12
C ALA A 119 7.02 23.01 -11.65
N VAL A 120 7.50 21.96 -12.33
CA VAL A 120 7.37 21.79 -13.79
C VAL A 120 6.25 20.83 -14.17
N CYS A 121 6.11 19.68 -13.48
CA CYS A 121 5.16 18.62 -13.86
C CYS A 121 4.18 18.21 -12.75
N GLY A 122 4.19 18.86 -11.59
CA GLY A 122 3.26 18.63 -10.48
C GLY A 122 3.44 17.31 -9.72
N VAL A 123 4.27 16.38 -10.21
CA VAL A 123 4.54 15.08 -9.57
C VAL A 123 5.17 15.26 -8.20
N GLU A 124 4.73 14.46 -7.23
CA GLU A 124 5.30 14.42 -5.88
C GLU A 124 6.76 13.96 -5.93
N THR A 125 7.60 14.59 -5.10
CA THR A 125 9.03 14.29 -5.00
C THR A 125 9.48 14.55 -3.58
N PHE A 126 10.35 13.71 -3.05
CA PHE A 126 11.04 14.04 -1.82
C PHE A 126 12.06 15.15 -2.09
N VAL A 127 12.15 16.06 -1.12
CA VAL A 127 13.05 17.22 -1.16
C VAL A 127 13.62 17.45 0.24
N PRO A 128 14.85 18.00 0.37
CA PRO A 128 15.38 18.36 1.67
C PRO A 128 14.41 19.27 2.45
N LEU A 129 14.29 19.05 3.75
CA LEU A 129 13.41 19.81 4.64
C LEU A 129 13.72 21.32 4.58
N THR A 130 15.00 21.66 4.40
CA THR A 130 15.53 23.03 4.24
C THR A 130 15.43 23.59 2.82
N ALA A 131 14.96 22.81 1.83
CA ALA A 131 14.94 23.25 0.44
C ALA A 131 14.00 24.44 0.23
N ALA A 132 14.57 25.54 -0.27
CA ALA A 132 13.91 26.78 -0.62
C ALA A 132 13.81 26.94 -2.15
N GLY A 133 12.82 27.70 -2.63
CA GLY A 133 12.59 27.93 -4.06
C GLY A 133 11.81 26.80 -4.76
N PRO A 134 11.78 26.79 -6.10
CA PRO A 134 11.02 25.81 -6.87
C PRO A 134 11.67 24.43 -6.76
N GLN A 135 10.87 23.43 -6.38
CA GLN A 135 11.31 22.05 -6.25
C GLN A 135 11.20 21.31 -7.58
N LEU A 136 12.15 20.42 -7.87
CA LEU A 136 12.23 19.71 -9.15
C LEU A 136 12.47 18.22 -8.88
N CYS A 137 11.63 17.35 -9.46
CA CYS A 137 11.84 15.91 -9.39
C CYS A 137 13.05 15.50 -10.24
N GLY A 138 13.62 14.29 -10.05
CA GLY A 138 14.83 13.85 -10.76
C GLY A 138 14.79 13.90 -12.30
N ARG A 139 13.60 13.98 -12.93
CA ARG A 139 13.46 14.21 -14.38
C ARG A 139 13.72 15.67 -14.80
N HIS A 140 13.42 16.63 -13.94
CA HIS A 140 13.56 18.07 -14.18
C HIS A 140 14.64 18.71 -13.29
N GLY A 141 15.24 17.94 -12.39
CA GLY A 141 16.35 18.34 -11.55
C GLY A 141 17.61 18.47 -12.40
N PHE A 142 18.03 19.70 -12.66
CA PHE A 142 19.34 19.99 -13.19
C PHE A 142 20.30 20.16 -12.01
N ALA A 143 21.40 19.41 -11.99
CA ALA A 143 22.52 19.77 -11.14
C ALA A 143 22.96 21.19 -11.50
N ARG A 144 23.11 22.08 -10.51
CA ARG A 144 23.80 23.34 -10.76
C ARG A 144 25.27 23.00 -10.99
N GLY A 145 25.74 23.28 -12.19
CA GLY A 145 27.13 23.07 -12.56
C GLY A 145 28.07 23.81 -11.61
N ASP A 146 29.11 23.09 -11.25
CA ASP A 146 30.40 23.50 -10.71
C ASP A 146 31.09 24.61 -11.54
#